data_AF-A0A8J2QAY0-F1
#
_entry.id   AF-A0A8J2QAY0-F1
#
_cell.length_a   1.000
_cell.length_b   1.000
_cell.length_c   1.000
_cell.angle_alpha   90.00
_cell.angle_beta   90.00
_cell.angle_gamma   90.00
#
_symmetry.space_group_name_H-M   'P 1'
#
loop_
_entity.id
_entity.type
_entity.pdbx_description
1 polymer ?
#
loop_
_entity_poly.entity_id
_entity_poly.type
_entity_poly.pdbx_seq_one_letter_code
_entity_poly.pdbx_strand_id
1 'polypeptide(L)'
;MSIHIIIPFLLFIFSLIHCSPKYTIETYPDSLVEPDLCNLNSPGFACDPDQLLKPFNHTLSGAEYLSQHLRRIRYATNCPCLKKDELYGYCSNVNSHGYTISIAIMKLIAMNNDTMSAENHNHSVQIFAKMLQRQQHRSQCADDALIVAVADWKIASFQI
;
A
#
# COMPACT_ATOMS: atom_id res chain seq x y z
N MET A 1 15.32 -40.94 35.38
CA MET A 1 14.44 -39.74 35.40
C MET A 1 14.98 -38.76 34.38
N SER A 2 14.38 -38.68 33.20
CA SER A 2 14.83 -37.84 32.10
C SER A 2 13.65 -36.95 31.70
N ILE A 3 13.65 -35.71 32.20
CA ILE A 3 12.61 -34.70 31.93
C ILE A 3 13.30 -33.52 31.26
N HIS A 4 13.87 -33.69 30.07
CA HIS A 4 14.49 -32.58 29.34
C HIS A 4 14.38 -32.71 27.81
N ILE A 5 13.28 -33.22 27.25
CA ILE A 5 13.09 -33.23 25.79
C ILE A 5 11.60 -33.06 25.40
N ILE A 6 10.92 -32.03 25.92
CA ILE A 6 9.54 -31.70 25.44
C ILE A 6 9.38 -30.21 25.10
N ILE A 7 10.30 -29.33 25.54
CA ILE A 7 10.13 -27.88 25.44
C ILE A 7 10.60 -27.23 24.11
N PRO A 8 11.53 -27.76 23.29
CA PRO A 8 11.90 -27.07 22.06
C PRO A 8 10.93 -27.33 20.89
N PHE A 9 10.02 -28.30 21.01
CA PHE A 9 9.11 -28.68 19.93
C PHE A 9 7.85 -27.80 19.86
N LEU A 10 7.41 -27.25 21.00
CA LEU A 10 6.23 -26.37 21.06
C LEU A 10 6.45 -24.97 20.46
N LEU A 11 7.70 -24.52 20.35
CA LEU A 11 8.03 -23.26 19.68
C LEU A 11 8.04 -23.39 18.14
N PHE A 12 8.07 -24.61 17.60
CA PHE A 12 8.08 -24.84 16.15
C PHE A 12 6.68 -24.85 15.53
N ILE A 13 5.63 -25.12 16.33
CA ILE A 13 4.24 -25.28 15.86
C ILE A 13 3.51 -23.94 15.68
N PHE A 14 4.07 -22.82 16.15
CA PHE A 14 3.57 -21.47 15.84
C PHE A 14 4.12 -20.92 14.52
N SER A 15 4.81 -21.75 13.74
CA SER A 15 5.19 -21.40 12.38
C SER A 15 3.97 -21.50 11.46
N LEU A 16 3.48 -20.32 11.07
CA LEU A 16 2.91 -20.06 9.74
C LEU A 16 1.46 -20.50 9.49
N ILE A 17 0.51 -20.07 10.33
CA ILE A 17 -0.76 -19.59 9.75
C ILE A 17 -0.53 -18.11 9.41
N HIS A 18 0.17 -17.85 8.30
CA HIS A 18 0.10 -16.52 7.68
C HIS A 18 -1.29 -16.41 7.05
N CYS A 19 -2.30 -16.10 7.86
CA CYS A 19 -3.50 -15.48 7.34
C CYS A 19 -3.00 -14.21 6.64
N SER A 20 -3.03 -14.20 5.30
CA SER A 20 -2.80 -12.97 4.55
C SER A 20 -3.85 -11.98 5.05
N PRO A 21 -3.45 -10.87 5.68
CA PRO A 21 -4.41 -9.96 6.29
C PRO A 21 -5.31 -9.42 5.18
N LYS A 22 -6.61 -9.38 5.45
CA LYS A 22 -7.53 -8.62 4.60
C LYS A 22 -7.37 -7.16 5.00
N TYR A 23 -6.84 -6.34 4.10
CA TYR A 23 -6.60 -4.94 4.44
C TYR A 23 -7.89 -4.13 4.41
N THR A 24 -8.15 -3.46 5.52
CA THR A 24 -9.05 -2.31 5.62
C THR A 24 -8.27 -1.03 5.35
N ILE A 25 -8.99 0.09 5.29
CA ILE A 25 -8.38 1.42 5.11
C ILE A 25 -7.50 1.78 6.30
N GLU A 26 -7.88 1.33 7.49
CA GLU A 26 -7.20 1.59 8.75
C GLU A 26 -5.95 0.71 8.94
N THR A 27 -5.93 -0.47 8.33
CA THR A 27 -4.83 -1.44 8.49
C THR A 27 -3.84 -1.45 7.34
N TYR A 28 -4.14 -0.79 6.21
CA TYR A 28 -3.20 -0.72 5.10
C TYR A 28 -2.05 0.25 5.45
N PRO A 29 -0.78 -0.19 5.39
CA PRO A 29 0.34 0.62 5.84
C PRO A 29 0.57 1.84 4.96
N ASP A 30 1.00 2.94 5.57
CA ASP A 30 1.41 4.13 4.83
C ASP A 30 2.92 4.07 4.52
N SER A 31 3.28 3.86 3.25
CA SER A 31 4.68 3.78 2.81
C SER A 31 5.53 5.03 3.06
N LEU A 32 4.93 6.17 3.43
CA LEU A 32 5.70 7.36 3.84
C LEU A 32 6.04 7.36 5.35
N VAL A 33 5.26 6.64 6.16
CA VAL A 33 5.41 6.56 7.62
C VAL A 33 6.05 5.25 8.05
N GLU A 34 5.61 4.14 7.46
CA GLU A 34 5.98 2.77 7.79
C GLU A 34 6.56 2.03 6.57
N PRO A 35 7.69 2.49 6.00
CA PRO A 35 8.26 1.95 4.76
C PRO A 35 8.60 0.45 4.86
N ASP A 36 9.05 -0.01 6.03
CA ASP A 36 9.43 -1.41 6.25
C ASP A 36 8.23 -2.35 6.07
N LEU A 37 7.03 -1.95 6.50
CA LEU A 37 5.79 -2.70 6.30
C LEU A 37 5.37 -2.78 4.83
N CYS A 38 5.89 -1.87 4.00
CA CYS A 38 5.63 -1.78 2.57
C CYS A 38 6.73 -2.42 1.70
N ASN A 39 7.67 -3.14 2.32
CA ASN A 39 8.84 -3.73 1.66
C ASN A 39 9.75 -2.67 1.00
N LEU A 40 9.93 -1.54 1.67
CA LEU A 40 10.80 -0.45 1.29
C LEU A 40 11.91 -0.25 2.33
N ASN A 41 13.05 0.29 1.90
CA ASN A 41 14.14 0.68 2.80
C ASN A 41 14.05 2.15 3.24
N SER A 42 13.13 2.92 2.66
CA SER A 42 12.94 4.35 2.95
C SER A 42 11.52 4.80 2.56
N PRO A 43 11.03 5.95 3.09
CA PRO A 43 9.74 6.50 2.69
C PRO A 43 9.54 6.56 1.18
N GLY A 44 8.42 6.04 0.69
CA GLY A 44 8.20 5.84 -0.73
C GLY A 44 6.76 5.92 -1.18
N PHE A 45 6.56 5.79 -2.50
CA PHE A 45 5.25 5.92 -3.14
C PHE A 45 4.67 4.59 -3.62
N ALA A 46 5.36 3.47 -3.42
CA ALA A 46 4.83 2.13 -3.65
C ALA A 46 4.71 1.39 -2.33
N CYS A 47 3.65 0.62 -2.14
CA CYS A 47 3.49 -0.25 -0.98
C CYS A 47 3.05 -1.64 -1.41
N ASP A 48 3.80 -2.66 -0.99
CA ASP A 48 3.53 -4.07 -1.28
C ASP A 48 3.77 -4.92 -0.01
N PRO A 49 2.89 -4.79 0.99
CA PRO A 49 3.04 -5.46 2.28
C PRO A 49 2.95 -6.99 2.18
N ASP A 50 2.28 -7.50 1.15
CA ASP A 50 2.16 -8.94 0.89
C ASP A 50 3.29 -9.52 0.01
N GLN A 51 4.25 -8.68 -0.39
CA GLN A 51 5.40 -9.04 -1.22
C GLN A 51 5.01 -9.75 -2.53
N LEU A 52 3.98 -9.22 -3.20
CA LEU A 52 3.44 -9.74 -4.45
C LEU A 52 4.33 -9.43 -5.66
N LEU A 53 5.08 -8.33 -5.60
CA LEU A 53 6.02 -7.95 -6.64
C LEU A 53 7.29 -8.79 -6.52
N LYS A 54 7.71 -9.38 -7.64
CA LYS A 54 9.01 -10.03 -7.72
C LYS A 54 10.13 -9.01 -7.42
N PRO A 55 11.17 -9.39 -6.67
CA PRO A 55 12.36 -8.57 -6.52
C PRO A 55 12.94 -8.20 -7.89
N PHE A 56 13.36 -6.94 -8.05
CA PHE A 56 14.01 -6.50 -9.28
C PHE A 56 15.42 -7.13 -9.40
N ASN A 57 16.12 -7.26 -8.28
CA ASN A 57 17.39 -7.95 -8.16
C ASN A 57 17.60 -8.44 -6.71
N HIS A 58 18.81 -8.88 -6.36
CA HIS A 58 19.14 -9.41 -5.03
C HIS A 58 19.10 -8.37 -3.89
N THR A 59 19.09 -7.08 -4.19
CA THR A 59 19.13 -6.00 -3.19
C THR A 59 17.87 -5.14 -3.18
N LEU A 60 17.12 -5.13 -4.28
CA LEU A 60 16.00 -4.24 -4.52
C LEU A 60 14.71 -5.02 -4.64
N SER A 61 13.80 -4.80 -3.69
CA SER A 61 12.43 -5.30 -3.79
C SER A 61 11.73 -4.70 -5.02
N GLY A 62 10.68 -5.37 -5.51
CA GLY A 62 9.87 -4.82 -6.59
C GLY A 62 9.20 -3.50 -6.20
N ALA A 63 8.78 -3.37 -4.94
CA ALA A 63 8.21 -2.15 -4.38
C ALA A 63 9.23 -1.00 -4.36
N GLU A 64 10.46 -1.25 -3.93
CA GLU A 64 11.51 -0.24 -3.89
C GLU A 64 11.87 0.23 -5.31
N TYR A 65 12.00 -0.69 -6.26
CA TYR A 65 12.21 -0.34 -7.67
C TYR A 65 11.11 0.55 -8.22
N LEU A 66 9.84 0.21 -7.94
CA LEU A 66 8.69 0.99 -8.38
C LEU A 66 8.64 2.37 -7.71
N SER A 67 8.85 2.42 -6.40
CA SER A 67 8.91 3.64 -5.61
C SER A 67 9.95 4.64 -6.14
N GLN A 68 11.13 4.15 -6.54
CA GLN A 68 12.16 4.98 -7.15
C GLN A 68 11.70 5.63 -8.46
N HIS A 69 10.92 4.92 -9.28
CA HIS A 69 10.40 5.47 -10.54
C HIS A 69 9.30 6.49 -10.31
N LEU A 70 8.39 6.22 -9.37
CA LEU A 70 7.34 7.17 -8.97
C LEU A 70 7.95 8.46 -8.41
N ARG A 71 9.01 8.33 -7.58
CA ARG A 71 9.79 9.45 -7.07
C ARG A 71 10.41 10.26 -8.21
N ARG A 72 10.99 9.61 -9.23
CA ARG A 72 11.54 10.32 -10.41
C ARG A 72 10.46 11.11 -11.16
N ILE A 73 9.26 10.55 -11.34
CA ILE A 73 8.14 11.28 -11.98
C ILE A 73 7.81 12.54 -11.17
N ARG A 74 7.69 12.41 -9.84
CA ARG A 74 7.41 13.53 -8.94
C ARG A 74 8.45 14.65 -9.05
N TYR A 75 9.73 14.32 -9.19
CA TYR A 75 10.80 15.33 -9.30
C TYR A 75 11.05 15.84 -10.73
N ALA A 76 10.65 15.09 -11.76
CA ALA A 76 10.84 15.47 -13.15
C ALA A 76 9.66 16.28 -13.72
N THR A 77 8.52 16.30 -13.03
CA THR A 77 7.34 17.04 -13.45
C THR A 77 7.22 18.36 -12.68
N ASN A 78 6.64 19.37 -13.34
CA ASN A 78 6.34 20.64 -12.69
C ASN A 78 5.13 20.47 -11.77
N CYS A 79 5.08 21.28 -10.71
CA CYS A 79 3.87 21.37 -9.90
C CYS A 79 2.66 21.78 -10.75
N PRO A 80 1.54 21.05 -10.68
CA PRO A 80 0.34 21.33 -11.48
C PRO A 80 -0.67 22.25 -10.78
N CYS A 81 -0.38 22.72 -9.57
CA CYS A 81 -1.31 23.58 -8.81
C CYS A 81 -1.55 24.92 -9.52
N LEU A 82 -2.72 25.50 -9.30
CA LEU A 82 -3.07 26.78 -9.89
C LEU A 82 -2.36 27.91 -9.12
N LYS A 83 -2.12 29.06 -9.77
CA LYS A 83 -1.53 30.24 -9.08
C LYS A 83 -2.26 30.66 -7.81
N LYS A 84 -3.58 30.43 -7.74
CA LYS A 84 -4.37 30.70 -6.53
C LYS A 84 -4.02 29.76 -5.37
N ASP A 85 -3.57 28.54 -5.68
CA ASP A 85 -3.19 27.52 -4.71
C ASP A 85 -1.83 27.87 -4.08
N GLU A 86 -0.95 28.54 -4.84
CA GLU A 86 0.32 29.08 -4.33
C GLU A 86 0.12 30.07 -3.17
N LEU A 87 -0.98 30.85 -3.20
CA LEU A 87 -1.33 31.78 -2.11
C LEU A 87 -1.63 31.06 -0.78
N TYR A 88 -1.98 29.78 -0.83
CA TYR A 88 -2.21 28.94 0.36
C TYR A 88 -0.97 28.14 0.76
N GLY A 89 0.18 28.41 0.14
CA GLY A 89 1.45 27.75 0.45
C GLY A 89 1.70 26.46 -0.34
N TYR A 90 0.82 26.09 -1.27
CA TYR A 90 1.04 24.93 -2.13
C TYR A 90 2.10 25.22 -3.19
N CYS A 91 2.98 24.25 -3.46
CA CYS A 91 4.06 24.37 -4.43
C CYS A 91 4.97 25.59 -4.26
N SER A 92 5.37 25.83 -3.01
CA SER A 92 6.39 26.84 -2.70
C SER A 92 7.71 26.60 -3.46
N ASN A 93 8.44 27.67 -3.76
CA ASN A 93 9.73 27.60 -4.48
C ASN A 93 10.81 26.72 -3.81
N VAL A 94 10.63 26.35 -2.53
CA VAL A 94 11.63 25.62 -1.74
C VAL A 94 11.39 24.11 -1.76
N ASN A 95 10.13 23.67 -1.85
CA ASN A 95 9.74 22.25 -1.75
C ASN A 95 8.61 21.89 -2.73
N SER A 96 8.51 22.57 -3.87
CA SER A 96 7.54 22.20 -4.90
C SER A 96 7.96 20.89 -5.55
N HIS A 97 6.97 20.04 -5.71
CA HIS A 97 7.10 18.80 -6.45
C HIS A 97 6.01 18.74 -7.51
N GLY A 98 6.25 17.97 -8.57
CA GLY A 98 5.26 17.68 -9.57
C GLY A 98 4.22 16.67 -9.13
N TYR A 99 3.63 15.97 -10.09
CA TYR A 99 2.57 15.00 -9.85
C TYR A 99 2.98 13.91 -8.89
N THR A 100 2.08 13.56 -7.99
CA THR A 100 2.23 12.45 -7.06
C THR A 100 1.51 11.25 -7.63
N ILE A 101 2.23 10.15 -7.83
CA ILE A 101 1.62 8.88 -8.21
C ILE A 101 2.01 7.88 -7.14
N SER A 102 1.01 7.29 -6.51
CA SER A 102 1.19 6.26 -5.51
C SER A 102 0.62 4.93 -5.99
N ILE A 103 1.24 3.82 -5.58
CA ILE A 103 0.78 2.47 -5.94
C ILE A 103 0.65 1.64 -4.67
N ALA A 104 -0.56 1.16 -4.41
CA ALA A 104 -0.88 0.25 -3.33
C ALA A 104 -1.16 -1.14 -3.91
N ILE A 105 -0.41 -2.15 -3.46
CA ILE A 105 -0.53 -3.54 -3.89
C ILE A 105 -0.90 -4.39 -2.69
N MET A 106 -1.85 -5.32 -2.85
CA MET A 106 -2.28 -6.24 -1.79
C MET A 106 -2.94 -7.48 -2.37
N LYS A 107 -3.02 -8.54 -1.59
CA LYS A 107 -3.77 -9.75 -1.93
C LYS A 107 -5.26 -9.52 -1.81
N LEU A 108 -5.71 -9.04 -0.65
CA LEU A 108 -7.13 -8.98 -0.29
C LEU A 108 -7.47 -7.67 0.41
N ILE A 109 -8.67 -7.16 0.15
CA ILE A 109 -9.26 -6.03 0.87
C ILE A 109 -10.50 -6.50 1.66
N ALA A 110 -10.77 -5.84 2.77
CA ALA A 110 -12.00 -5.99 3.54
C ALA A 110 -12.77 -4.66 3.55
N MET A 111 -14.09 -4.75 3.39
CA MET A 111 -15.00 -3.63 3.54
C MET A 111 -16.12 -3.99 4.52
N ASN A 112 -16.50 -3.03 5.38
CA ASN A 112 -17.59 -3.17 6.34
C ASN A 112 -18.97 -3.03 5.69
N ASN A 113 -19.22 -3.68 4.54
CA ASN A 113 -20.52 -3.62 3.88
C ASN A 113 -21.06 -5.03 3.65
N ASP A 114 -22.17 -5.36 4.31
CA ASP A 114 -22.78 -6.69 4.42
C ASP A 114 -23.31 -7.27 3.08
N THR A 115 -23.10 -6.58 1.96
CA THR A 115 -23.63 -6.96 0.64
C THR A 115 -22.58 -6.87 -0.47
N MET A 116 -21.51 -7.66 -0.36
CA MET A 116 -20.59 -7.89 -1.48
C MET A 116 -21.19 -8.91 -2.47
N SER A 117 -22.04 -8.45 -3.40
CA SER A 117 -22.31 -9.19 -4.63
C SER A 117 -21.12 -9.06 -5.60
N ALA A 118 -20.93 -10.03 -6.50
CA ALA A 118 -19.81 -10.02 -7.45
C ALA A 118 -19.85 -8.83 -8.44
N GLU A 119 -21.03 -8.24 -8.68
CA GLU A 119 -21.20 -6.98 -9.43
C GLU A 119 -20.64 -5.75 -8.70
N ASN A 120 -20.37 -5.87 -7.39
CA ASN A 120 -19.99 -4.78 -6.49
C ASN A 120 -18.47 -4.70 -6.24
N HIS A 121 -17.65 -5.54 -6.89
CA HIS A 121 -16.21 -5.64 -6.61
C HIS A 121 -15.39 -4.45 -7.12
N ASN A 122 -15.56 -4.10 -8.40
CA ASN A 122 -14.87 -2.93 -8.97
C ASN A 122 -15.28 -1.66 -8.22
N HIS A 123 -16.55 -1.57 -7.85
CA HIS A 123 -17.05 -0.46 -7.04
C HIS A 123 -16.41 -0.44 -5.64
N SER A 124 -16.25 -1.60 -5.00
CA SER A 124 -15.55 -1.73 -3.73
C SER A 124 -14.08 -1.32 -3.82
N VAL A 125 -13.34 -1.79 -4.83
CA VAL A 125 -11.94 -1.38 -5.04
C VAL A 125 -11.84 0.13 -5.31
N GLN A 126 -12.80 0.72 -6.06
CA GLN A 126 -12.85 2.17 -6.28
C GLN A 126 -13.11 2.95 -4.99
N ILE A 127 -14.04 2.48 -4.15
CA ILE A 127 -14.30 3.09 -2.83
C ILE A 127 -13.03 2.98 -1.97
N PHE A 128 -12.40 1.81 -1.95
CA PHE A 128 -11.17 1.56 -1.21
C PHE A 128 -10.08 2.55 -1.62
N ALA A 129 -9.81 2.63 -2.92
CA ALA A 129 -8.80 3.53 -3.49
C ALA A 129 -9.09 4.98 -3.11
N LYS A 130 -10.34 5.44 -3.21
CA LYS A 130 -10.71 6.81 -2.83
C LYS A 130 -10.53 7.08 -1.33
N MET A 131 -10.89 6.13 -0.48
CA MET A 131 -10.74 6.27 0.97
C MET A 131 -9.25 6.26 1.35
N LEU A 132 -8.47 5.35 0.79
CA LEU A 132 -7.04 5.22 1.06
C LEU A 132 -6.28 6.47 0.58
N GLN A 133 -6.61 6.96 -0.62
CA GLN A 133 -6.04 8.19 -1.16
C GLN A 133 -6.29 9.38 -0.23
N ARG A 134 -7.52 9.52 0.28
CA ARG A 134 -7.88 10.58 1.23
C ARG A 134 -7.16 10.43 2.56
N GLN A 135 -7.01 9.21 3.06
CA GLN A 135 -6.33 8.95 4.33
C GLN A 135 -4.84 9.29 4.24
N GLN A 136 -4.16 8.86 3.18
CA GLN A 136 -2.72 9.08 3.02
C GLN A 136 -2.37 10.52 2.60
N HIS A 137 -3.31 11.24 2.00
CA HIS A 137 -3.23 12.68 1.69
C HIS A 137 -1.86 13.13 1.15
N ARG A 138 -1.40 12.48 0.08
CA ARG A 138 -0.03 12.69 -0.47
C ARG A 138 0.08 13.90 -1.41
N SER A 139 -1.05 14.55 -1.67
CA SER A 139 -1.17 15.66 -2.60
C SER A 139 -0.74 16.98 -1.97
N GLN A 140 -0.21 17.89 -2.80
CA GLN A 140 -0.10 19.30 -2.44
C GLN A 140 -1.39 20.04 -2.82
N CYS A 141 -2.03 19.66 -3.92
CA CYS A 141 -3.32 20.18 -4.34
C CYS A 141 -4.15 19.04 -4.91
N ALA A 142 -4.69 19.15 -6.12
CA ALA A 142 -5.34 18.06 -6.83
C ALA A 142 -4.33 17.32 -7.74
N ASP A 143 -3.13 17.02 -7.23
CA ASP A 143 -1.97 16.50 -7.99
C ASP A 143 -1.63 15.03 -7.70
N ASP A 144 -2.43 14.34 -6.89
CA ASP A 144 -2.20 12.94 -6.52
C ASP A 144 -3.09 11.96 -7.28
N ALA A 145 -2.50 10.84 -7.71
CA ALA A 145 -3.17 9.70 -8.28
C ALA A 145 -2.74 8.42 -7.55
N LEU A 146 -3.70 7.71 -6.97
CA LEU A 146 -3.47 6.40 -6.35
C LEU A 146 -3.94 5.27 -7.27
N ILE A 147 -3.03 4.33 -7.55
CA ILE A 147 -3.32 3.07 -8.24
C ILE A 147 -3.41 1.97 -7.18
N VAL A 148 -4.52 1.25 -7.15
CA VAL A 148 -4.73 0.09 -6.26
C VAL A 148 -4.74 -1.19 -7.09
N ALA A 149 -3.88 -2.14 -6.73
CA ALA A 149 -3.79 -3.45 -7.35
C ALA A 149 -4.10 -4.55 -6.32
N VAL A 150 -5.18 -5.31 -6.55
CA VAL A 150 -5.62 -6.41 -5.69
C VAL A 150 -5.40 -7.73 -6.43
N ALA A 151 -4.54 -8.62 -5.91
CA ALA A 151 -4.12 -9.84 -6.61
C ALA A 151 -5.11 -11.01 -6.44
N ASP A 152 -5.57 -11.28 -5.22
CA ASP A 152 -6.48 -12.39 -4.92
C ASP A 152 -7.93 -11.92 -5.04
N TRP A 153 -8.35 -11.69 -6.28
CA TRP A 153 -9.69 -11.18 -6.61
C TRP A 153 -10.82 -12.22 -6.50
N LYS A 154 -10.53 -13.43 -6.01
CA LYS A 154 -11.53 -14.48 -5.77
C LYS A 154 -12.07 -14.35 -4.35
N ILE A 155 -13.38 -14.13 -4.22
CA ILE A 155 -14.11 -14.27 -2.95
C ILE A 155 -13.79 -15.65 -2.40
N ALA A 156 -13.12 -15.72 -1.24
CA ALA A 156 -13.11 -16.93 -0.45
C ALA A 156 -14.54 -17.14 0.08
N SER A 157 -15.37 -17.82 -0.69
CA SER A 157 -16.64 -18.36 -0.22
C SER A 157 -16.32 -19.52 0.72
N PHE A 158 -16.11 -19.23 2.00
CA PHE A 158 -16.15 -20.28 3.01
C PHE A 158 -17.63 -20.50 3.34
N GLN A 159 -18.20 -21.55 2.78
CA GLN A 159 -19.37 -22.19 3.36
C GLN A 159 -18.89 -22.85 4.66
N ILE A 160 -19.42 -22.41 5.79
CA ILE A 160 -19.43 -23.18 7.04
C ILE A 160 -20.53 -24.22 6.91
#